data_AF-A0A965IIJ6-F1
#
_entry.id   AF-A0A965IIJ6-F1
#
_cell.length_a   1.000
_cell.length_b   1.000
_cell.length_c   1.000
_cell.angle_alpha   90.00
_cell.angle_beta   90.00
_cell.angle_gamma   90.00
#
_symmetry.space_group_name_H-M   'P 1'
#
loop_
_entity.id
_entity.type
_entity.pdbx_description
1 polymer ?
#
loop_
_entity_poly.entity_id
_entity_poly.type
_entity_poly.pdbx_seq_one_letter_code
_entity_poly.pdbx_strand_id
1 'polypeptide(L)'
;MADLPIIQPGRVENAGIPGATLPQVTPPQVDYVGLRAGAANAQTVAQTLDRLSGQLFGIAKTAALEAGYQYVADNPVTPEQLEAAKRGNLEPLRLGGSLNIYDQAVRKARALELSGNFEAEARNKLTVMLTAVEQGQTTTEQVQQGIDAMMNGFSKSLAGVDPEASLKFRATIATAGNTVLAKAAEAEIKRRRQEQVIKFDRDFDNSIRLLEAAVSQGFWIDPRTGDKRSVDEFGDMYRQTISTSALVLGDAALQKQYSDKFEAAFKQAKIGATTAFVVSDEFSKDPEAGLAKLRYGDAGKMTDVFRAMPYDDKAKVIANYMVAMNERSTLAERKRSDDKRKDLLEFVPLYERAISLPENSRERKQLTQQIGVIAQRNPEAVPLSVIKDLNEPSKEGNQLAEFNVLRGIYEGTITSPDQIYSNTALNARQKVGLLKTLTTEDRRDLRELDSGLARLAGIPVIPGSPVVIDPKGVEFQRLQGLRADAQQIQAEATRDGKVITPRQTLLELEKRLEQRRNSEQAKAARNSLETVWEKKPWINGPITRETLPALKKKAGDDVNKQREIKQIERLLDQAEGNQ
;
A
#
# COMPACT_ATOMS: atom_id res chain seq x y z
N MET A 1 -16.09 -47.35 -86.80
CA MET A 1 -16.83 -46.86 -87.98
C MET A 1 -16.24 -45.53 -88.41
N ALA A 2 -15.25 -45.64 -89.30
CA ALA A 2 -14.73 -44.68 -90.26
C ALA A 2 -13.79 -45.56 -91.13
N ASP A 3 -13.96 -45.50 -92.43
CA ASP A 3 -13.57 -46.54 -93.38
C ASP A 3 -12.17 -46.30 -94.00
N LEU A 4 -11.56 -47.39 -94.50
CA LEU A 4 -10.35 -47.52 -95.35
C LEU A 4 -8.96 -47.68 -94.67
N PRO A 5 -7.99 -48.38 -95.32
CA PRO A 5 -8.04 -49.77 -95.78
C PRO A 5 -6.85 -50.61 -95.26
N ILE A 6 -7.06 -51.93 -95.27
CA ILE A 6 -6.13 -52.96 -94.81
C ILE A 6 -5.07 -53.25 -95.87
N ILE A 7 -3.79 -53.25 -95.49
CA ILE A 7 -2.72 -53.93 -96.24
C ILE A 7 -2.01 -54.88 -95.26
N GLN A 8 -2.24 -56.18 -95.45
CA GLN A 8 -1.55 -57.25 -94.74
C GLN A 8 -0.20 -57.55 -95.41
N PRO A 9 0.90 -57.64 -94.64
CA PRO A 9 2.11 -58.32 -95.08
C PRO A 9 2.24 -59.66 -94.36
N GLY A 10 2.46 -60.76 -95.09
CA GLY A 10 2.95 -61.97 -94.44
C GLY A 10 2.60 -63.30 -95.10
N ARG A 11 3.49 -63.70 -96.00
CA ARG A 11 4.26 -64.96 -95.92
C ARG A 11 3.55 -66.34 -95.89
N VAL A 12 3.98 -67.10 -96.89
CA VAL A 12 4.36 -68.53 -96.92
C VAL A 12 3.20 -69.52 -96.90
N GLU A 13 3.05 -70.27 -98.00
CA GLU A 13 3.39 -71.70 -97.96
C GLU A 13 3.67 -72.23 -99.38
N ASN A 14 4.84 -72.84 -99.47
CA ASN A 14 5.34 -73.59 -100.60
C ASN A 14 5.05 -75.06 -100.28
N ALA A 15 4.07 -75.66 -100.95
CA ALA A 15 3.84 -77.10 -100.91
C ALA A 15 3.79 -77.59 -102.35
N GLY A 16 4.83 -78.33 -102.73
CA GLY A 16 5.14 -78.66 -104.11
C GLY A 16 4.25 -79.71 -104.74
N ILE A 17 4.28 -79.72 -106.08
CA ILE A 17 3.99 -80.89 -106.93
C ILE A 17 4.97 -80.83 -108.14
N PRO A 18 5.55 -81.96 -108.58
CA PRO A 18 6.64 -82.00 -109.54
C PRO A 18 6.17 -82.09 -111.00
N GLY A 19 6.92 -81.46 -111.90
CA GLY A 19 6.96 -81.83 -113.32
C GLY A 19 6.12 -80.97 -114.26
N ALA A 20 6.72 -79.90 -114.80
CA ALA A 20 6.43 -79.41 -116.15
C ALA A 20 7.58 -78.51 -116.63
N THR A 21 8.25 -78.97 -117.67
CA THR A 21 9.30 -78.24 -118.41
C THR A 21 8.69 -77.11 -119.25
N LEU A 22 9.21 -75.90 -119.12
CA LEU A 22 9.09 -74.87 -120.16
C LEU A 22 10.48 -74.27 -120.45
N PRO A 23 10.85 -74.09 -121.74
CA PRO A 23 12.22 -73.77 -122.15
C PRO A 23 12.54 -72.27 -122.14
N GLN A 24 13.83 -71.99 -121.92
CA GLN A 24 14.68 -70.88 -122.40
C GLN A 24 14.10 -69.46 -122.51
N VAL A 25 14.77 -68.49 -121.86
CA VAL A 25 15.71 -67.55 -122.52
C VAL A 25 16.73 -67.07 -121.49
N THR A 26 18.01 -67.17 -121.80
CA THR A 26 19.15 -66.64 -121.04
C THR A 26 19.49 -65.23 -121.55
N PRO A 27 19.38 -64.16 -120.75
CA PRO A 27 20.16 -62.95 -120.94
C PRO A 27 21.42 -62.98 -120.05
N PRO A 28 22.58 -62.51 -120.54
CA PRO A 28 23.85 -62.60 -119.83
C PRO A 28 23.81 -61.79 -118.53
N GLN A 29 24.08 -62.43 -117.39
CA GLN A 29 24.35 -61.73 -116.14
C GLN A 29 25.76 -61.14 -116.21
N VAL A 30 25.82 -59.82 -116.26
CA VAL A 30 27.03 -59.05 -115.99
C VAL A 30 27.32 -59.17 -114.50
N ASP A 31 28.46 -59.74 -114.17
CA ASP A 31 28.91 -60.00 -112.80
C ASP A 31 29.41 -58.68 -112.16
N TYR A 32 28.58 -58.05 -111.32
CA TYR A 32 28.94 -56.82 -110.59
C TYR A 32 29.59 -57.13 -109.24
N VAL A 33 30.76 -57.77 -109.27
CA VAL A 33 31.55 -58.09 -108.07
C VAL A 33 31.92 -56.82 -107.25
N GLY A 34 32.04 -55.66 -107.91
CA GLY A 34 32.31 -54.37 -107.27
C GLY A 34 31.15 -53.79 -106.42
N LEU A 35 29.89 -54.08 -106.77
CA LEU A 35 28.73 -53.53 -106.05
C LEU A 35 28.42 -54.29 -104.76
N ARG A 36 28.70 -55.60 -104.69
CA ARG A 36 28.55 -56.38 -103.44
C ARG A 36 29.64 -56.09 -102.40
N ALA A 37 30.88 -55.90 -102.84
CA ALA A 37 31.98 -55.49 -101.94
C ALA A 37 31.77 -54.07 -101.39
N GLY A 38 31.20 -53.17 -102.20
CA GLY A 38 30.79 -51.83 -101.76
C GLY A 38 29.68 -51.84 -100.70
N ALA A 39 28.68 -52.73 -100.83
CA ALA A 39 27.57 -52.83 -99.87
C ALA A 39 28.00 -53.42 -98.51
N ALA A 40 28.86 -54.46 -98.48
CA ALA A 40 29.38 -55.02 -97.24
C ALA A 40 30.31 -54.06 -96.49
N ASN A 41 31.13 -53.29 -97.23
CA ASN A 41 31.93 -52.20 -96.66
C ASN A 41 31.04 -51.06 -96.16
N ALA A 42 29.99 -50.68 -96.90
CA ALA A 42 29.05 -49.65 -96.46
C ALA A 42 28.30 -50.04 -95.17
N GLN A 43 27.98 -51.32 -94.99
CA GLN A 43 27.29 -51.81 -93.80
C GLN A 43 28.22 -51.90 -92.57
N THR A 44 29.48 -52.25 -92.78
CA THR A 44 30.53 -52.20 -91.74
C THR A 44 30.84 -50.76 -91.34
N VAL A 45 30.93 -49.86 -92.32
CA VAL A 45 31.08 -48.40 -92.10
C VAL A 45 29.85 -47.82 -91.40
N ALA A 46 28.64 -48.24 -91.73
CA ALA A 46 27.43 -47.79 -91.01
C ALA A 46 27.44 -48.22 -89.53
N GLN A 47 27.84 -49.46 -89.22
CA GLN A 47 27.90 -49.95 -87.83
C GLN A 47 29.04 -49.32 -87.02
N THR A 48 30.18 -49.02 -87.64
CA THR A 48 31.25 -48.27 -86.96
C THR A 48 30.87 -46.81 -86.79
N LEU A 49 30.20 -46.20 -87.78
CA LEU A 49 29.63 -44.86 -87.66
C LEU A 49 28.56 -44.78 -86.57
N ASP A 50 27.68 -45.78 -86.41
CA ASP A 50 26.66 -45.79 -85.36
C ASP A 50 27.27 -45.91 -83.94
N ARG A 51 28.30 -46.75 -83.74
CA ARG A 51 29.00 -46.82 -82.45
C ARG A 51 29.82 -45.58 -82.15
N LEU A 52 30.50 -45.05 -83.15
CA LEU A 52 31.31 -43.84 -83.04
C LEU A 52 30.40 -42.62 -82.83
N SER A 53 29.23 -42.58 -83.48
CA SER A 53 28.16 -41.62 -83.26
C SER A 53 27.59 -41.74 -81.85
N GLY A 54 27.32 -42.95 -81.35
CA GLY A 54 26.88 -43.18 -79.97
C GLY A 54 27.91 -42.72 -78.91
N GLN A 55 29.20 -42.98 -79.14
CA GLN A 55 30.27 -42.50 -78.26
C GLN A 55 30.46 -40.98 -78.35
N LEU A 56 30.45 -40.41 -79.56
CA LEU A 56 30.56 -38.96 -79.75
C LEU A 56 29.35 -38.22 -79.19
N PHE A 57 28.13 -38.74 -79.34
CA PHE A 57 26.95 -38.17 -78.68
C PHE A 57 27.01 -38.32 -77.16
N GLY A 58 27.61 -39.39 -76.64
CA GLY A 58 27.92 -39.54 -75.22
C GLY A 58 28.88 -38.47 -74.70
N ILE A 59 30.01 -38.27 -75.38
CA ILE A 59 31.02 -37.25 -75.04
C ILE A 59 30.46 -35.84 -75.23
N ALA A 60 29.71 -35.59 -76.30
CA ALA A 60 29.05 -34.31 -76.54
C ALA A 60 27.99 -34.02 -75.47
N LYS A 61 27.27 -35.03 -75.00
CA LYS A 61 26.34 -34.91 -73.87
C LYS A 61 27.08 -34.52 -72.58
N THR A 62 28.17 -35.19 -72.23
CA THR A 62 28.93 -34.84 -71.01
C THR A 62 29.56 -33.46 -71.11
N ALA A 63 30.15 -33.12 -72.26
CA ALA A 63 30.72 -31.79 -72.51
C ALA A 63 29.66 -30.68 -72.47
N ALA A 64 28.46 -30.91 -73.03
CA ALA A 64 27.35 -29.96 -72.96
C ALA A 64 26.81 -29.77 -71.54
N LEU A 65 26.78 -30.84 -70.73
CA LEU A 65 26.44 -30.74 -69.31
C LEU A 65 27.48 -29.91 -68.54
N GLU A 66 28.76 -30.23 -68.69
CA GLU A 66 29.86 -29.50 -68.02
C GLU A 66 29.90 -28.03 -68.43
N ALA A 67 29.75 -27.72 -69.72
CA ALA A 67 29.68 -26.35 -70.21
C ALA A 67 28.46 -25.59 -69.65
N GLY A 68 27.32 -26.26 -69.50
CA GLY A 68 26.12 -25.67 -68.88
C GLY A 68 26.32 -25.35 -67.40
N TYR A 69 26.97 -26.24 -66.65
CA TYR A 69 27.34 -25.97 -65.25
C TYR A 69 28.38 -24.85 -65.13
N GLN A 70 29.41 -24.85 -65.98
CA GLN A 70 30.44 -23.81 -66.00
C GLN A 70 29.84 -22.44 -66.32
N TYR A 71 28.90 -22.36 -67.27
CA TYR A 71 28.20 -21.12 -67.59
C TYR A 71 27.44 -20.56 -66.40
N VAL A 72 26.74 -21.39 -65.62
CA VAL A 72 26.01 -20.95 -64.43
C VAL A 72 26.98 -20.50 -63.34
N ALA A 73 28.08 -21.23 -63.14
CA ALA A 73 29.14 -20.85 -62.20
C ALA A 73 29.77 -19.50 -62.54
N ASP A 74 30.03 -19.24 -63.82
CA ASP A 74 30.64 -17.99 -64.30
C ASP A 74 29.63 -16.82 -64.32
N ASN A 75 28.33 -17.10 -64.24
CA ASN A 75 27.28 -16.09 -64.30
C ASN A 75 26.28 -16.30 -63.15
N PRO A 76 26.59 -16.03 -61.88
CA PRO A 76 25.65 -16.27 -60.78
C PRO A 76 24.34 -15.48 -60.90
N VAL A 77 23.25 -15.97 -60.30
CA VAL A 77 21.95 -15.25 -60.27
C VAL A 77 22.10 -13.94 -59.51
N THR A 78 21.70 -12.82 -60.14
CA THR A 78 21.76 -11.51 -59.49
C THR A 78 20.62 -11.33 -58.48
N PRO A 79 20.75 -10.42 -57.49
CA PRO A 79 19.68 -10.13 -56.54
C PRO A 79 18.37 -9.71 -57.21
N GLU A 80 18.42 -8.97 -58.33
CA GLU A 80 17.25 -8.53 -59.08
C GLU A 80 16.56 -9.70 -59.78
N GLN A 81 17.34 -10.62 -60.34
CA GLN A 81 16.84 -11.86 -60.92
C GLN A 81 16.20 -12.76 -59.86
N LEU A 82 16.78 -12.80 -58.66
CA LEU A 82 16.22 -13.53 -57.52
C LEU A 82 14.88 -12.94 -57.09
N GLU A 83 14.78 -11.61 -56.94
CA GLU A 83 13.51 -10.92 -56.62
C GLU A 83 12.44 -11.10 -57.69
N ALA A 84 12.83 -11.07 -58.97
CA ALA A 84 11.92 -11.37 -60.08
C ALA A 84 11.39 -12.81 -60.00
N ALA A 85 12.28 -13.77 -59.72
CA ALA A 85 11.92 -15.17 -59.55
C ALA A 85 10.98 -15.40 -58.36
N LYS A 86 11.13 -14.67 -57.24
CA LYS A 86 10.20 -14.73 -56.10
C LYS A 86 8.77 -14.32 -56.47
N ARG A 87 8.64 -13.37 -57.41
CA ARG A 87 7.35 -12.91 -57.94
C ARG A 87 6.79 -13.79 -59.05
N GLY A 88 7.51 -14.87 -59.40
CA GLY A 88 7.11 -15.80 -60.45
C GLY A 88 7.57 -15.41 -61.86
N ASN A 89 8.42 -14.38 -62.00
CA ASN A 89 8.99 -14.01 -63.30
C ASN A 89 10.35 -14.72 -63.50
N LEU A 90 10.38 -15.68 -64.43
CA LEU A 90 11.55 -16.49 -64.73
C LEU A 90 12.30 -16.04 -65.99
N GLU A 91 11.78 -15.06 -66.75
CA GLU A 91 12.42 -14.56 -67.97
C GLU A 91 13.85 -14.04 -67.75
N PRO A 92 14.16 -13.32 -66.65
CA PRO A 92 15.50 -12.79 -66.42
C PRO A 92 16.58 -13.85 -66.21
N LEU A 93 16.21 -15.09 -65.89
CA LEU A 93 17.13 -16.20 -65.59
C LEU A 93 17.70 -16.87 -66.85
N ARG A 94 17.23 -16.49 -68.05
CA ARG A 94 17.72 -16.94 -69.37
C ARG A 94 17.86 -18.48 -69.44
N LEU A 95 16.79 -19.18 -69.10
CA LEU A 95 16.74 -20.63 -68.91
C LEU A 95 16.87 -21.48 -70.20
N GLY A 96 16.99 -20.88 -71.39
CA GLY A 96 17.11 -21.61 -72.66
C GLY A 96 15.88 -22.49 -73.00
N GLY A 97 16.04 -23.44 -73.93
CA GLY A 97 14.98 -24.39 -74.32
C GLY A 97 14.95 -25.66 -73.46
N SER A 98 13.85 -26.40 -73.44
CA SER A 98 13.76 -27.67 -72.68
C SER A 98 14.35 -28.89 -73.40
N LEU A 99 14.66 -28.76 -74.70
CA LEU A 99 15.08 -29.87 -75.56
C LEU A 99 16.61 -30.02 -75.68
N ASN A 100 17.38 -28.99 -75.29
CA ASN A 100 18.85 -28.99 -75.39
C ASN A 100 19.48 -29.43 -74.06
N ILE A 101 20.46 -30.35 -74.11
CA ILE A 101 21.16 -30.89 -72.93
C ILE A 101 21.91 -29.79 -72.17
N TYR A 102 22.50 -28.83 -72.87
CA TYR A 102 23.14 -27.67 -72.26
C TYR A 102 22.12 -26.83 -71.47
N ASP A 103 20.99 -26.48 -72.08
CA ASP A 103 19.95 -25.68 -71.44
C ASP A 103 19.29 -26.42 -70.27
N GLN A 104 19.17 -27.76 -70.35
CA GLN A 104 18.73 -28.59 -69.22
C GLN A 104 19.73 -28.55 -68.04
N ALA A 105 21.03 -28.57 -68.31
CA ALA A 105 22.05 -28.41 -67.27
C ALA A 105 22.00 -27.02 -66.63
N VAL A 106 21.86 -25.97 -67.46
CA VAL A 106 21.70 -24.58 -66.98
C VAL A 106 20.45 -24.44 -66.12
N ARG A 107 19.29 -24.96 -66.55
CA ARG A 107 18.04 -24.94 -65.77
C ARG A 107 18.21 -25.64 -64.42
N LYS A 108 18.83 -26.82 -64.41
CA LYS A 108 19.04 -27.59 -63.19
C LYS A 108 19.98 -26.86 -62.22
N ALA A 109 21.09 -26.32 -62.71
CA ALA A 109 22.03 -25.56 -61.88
C ALA A 109 21.39 -24.29 -61.32
N ARG A 110 20.63 -23.54 -62.13
CA ARG A 110 19.85 -22.37 -61.70
C ARG A 110 18.78 -22.72 -60.67
N ALA A 111 18.08 -23.83 -60.85
CA ALA A 111 17.09 -24.29 -59.90
C ALA A 111 17.71 -24.60 -58.53
N LEU A 112 18.93 -25.13 -58.49
CA LEU A 112 19.66 -25.36 -57.23
C LEU A 112 20.04 -24.04 -56.54
N GLU A 113 20.55 -23.04 -57.28
CA GLU A 113 20.85 -21.70 -56.72
C GLU A 113 19.59 -21.01 -56.19
N LEU A 114 18.49 -21.05 -56.95
CA LEU A 114 17.20 -20.48 -56.55
C LEU A 114 16.62 -21.22 -55.34
N SER A 115 16.69 -22.56 -55.33
CA SER A 115 16.22 -23.36 -54.20
C SER A 115 16.99 -23.01 -52.93
N GLY A 116 18.33 -22.90 -53.00
CA GLY A 116 19.15 -22.52 -51.84
C GLY A 116 18.79 -21.13 -51.29
N ASN A 117 18.60 -20.15 -52.17
CA ASN A 117 18.21 -18.80 -51.77
C ASN A 117 16.78 -18.73 -51.21
N PHE A 118 15.82 -19.44 -51.84
CA PHE A 118 14.45 -19.53 -51.34
C PHE A 118 14.38 -20.27 -50.01
N GLU A 119 15.17 -21.32 -49.80
CA GLU A 119 15.27 -22.00 -48.51
C GLU A 119 15.81 -21.07 -47.42
N ALA A 120 16.86 -20.29 -47.72
CA ALA A 120 17.42 -19.33 -46.78
C ALA A 120 16.39 -18.25 -46.38
N GLU A 121 15.68 -17.68 -47.36
CA GLU A 121 14.62 -16.70 -47.07
C GLU A 121 13.44 -17.33 -46.34
N ALA A 122 13.02 -18.53 -46.75
CA ALA A 122 11.92 -19.22 -46.10
C ALA A 122 12.23 -19.52 -44.64
N ARG A 123 13.46 -19.95 -44.33
CA ARG A 123 13.94 -20.11 -42.94
C ARG A 123 13.91 -18.78 -42.19
N ASN A 124 14.33 -17.67 -42.79
CA ASN A 124 14.25 -16.36 -42.15
C ASN A 124 12.80 -15.97 -41.83
N LYS A 125 11.86 -16.19 -42.76
CA LYS A 125 10.43 -15.94 -42.52
C LYS A 125 9.86 -16.85 -41.43
N LEU A 126 10.23 -18.14 -41.41
CA LEU A 126 9.86 -19.06 -40.33
C LEU A 126 10.40 -18.61 -38.97
N THR A 127 11.65 -18.12 -38.91
CA THR A 127 12.22 -17.53 -37.68
C THR A 127 11.43 -16.31 -37.24
N VAL A 128 11.06 -15.40 -38.15
CA VAL A 128 10.22 -14.24 -37.81
C VAL A 128 8.84 -14.68 -37.29
N MET A 129 8.22 -15.68 -37.91
CA MET A 129 6.95 -16.26 -37.44
C MET A 129 7.11 -16.88 -36.05
N LEU A 130 8.21 -17.60 -35.79
CA LEU A 130 8.50 -18.16 -34.48
C LEU A 130 8.65 -17.06 -33.42
N THR A 131 9.38 -15.99 -33.72
CA THR A 131 9.50 -14.84 -32.80
C THR A 131 8.13 -14.19 -32.54
N ALA A 132 7.31 -14.04 -33.58
CA ALA A 132 5.95 -13.51 -33.43
C ALA A 132 5.05 -14.43 -32.59
N VAL A 133 5.25 -15.75 -32.65
CA VAL A 133 4.58 -16.74 -31.79
C VAL A 133 5.05 -16.60 -30.33
N GLU A 134 6.35 -16.44 -30.10
CA GLU A 134 6.91 -16.29 -28.75
C GLU A 134 6.45 -14.98 -28.08
N GLN A 135 6.30 -13.91 -28.86
CA GLN A 135 5.66 -12.66 -28.44
C GLN A 135 4.12 -12.77 -28.41
N GLY A 136 3.60 -13.86 -28.97
CA GLY A 136 2.24 -14.14 -29.40
C GLY A 136 1.48 -12.93 -29.93
N GLN A 137 2.05 -12.37 -30.98
CA GLN A 137 1.40 -11.45 -31.91
C GLN A 137 0.64 -12.21 -33.01
N THR A 138 0.79 -13.54 -33.08
CA THR A 138 0.20 -14.38 -34.12
C THR A 138 -0.46 -15.64 -33.54
N THR A 139 -1.50 -16.16 -34.20
CA THR A 139 -2.17 -17.42 -33.84
C THR A 139 -1.64 -18.61 -34.63
N THR A 140 -1.95 -19.84 -34.21
CA THR A 140 -1.57 -21.05 -34.95
C THR A 140 -2.12 -21.02 -36.38
N GLU A 141 -3.36 -20.54 -36.59
CA GLU A 141 -3.93 -20.44 -37.94
C GLU A 141 -3.18 -19.43 -38.82
N GLN A 142 -2.76 -18.29 -38.27
CA GLN A 142 -2.00 -17.27 -39.01
C GLN A 142 -0.62 -17.77 -39.41
N VAL A 143 0.05 -18.54 -38.54
CA VAL A 143 1.32 -19.21 -38.85
C VAL A 143 1.13 -20.23 -39.97
N GLN A 144 0.07 -21.04 -39.91
CA GLN A 144 -0.23 -22.03 -40.94
C GLN A 144 -0.45 -21.38 -42.30
N GLN A 145 -1.28 -20.33 -42.36
CA GLN A 145 -1.51 -19.57 -43.59
C GLN A 145 -0.22 -18.94 -44.13
N GLY A 146 0.64 -18.41 -43.26
CA GLY A 146 1.92 -17.85 -43.64
C GLY A 146 2.88 -18.87 -44.26
N ILE A 147 2.95 -20.06 -43.67
CA ILE A 147 3.76 -21.18 -44.18
C ILE A 147 3.23 -21.65 -45.54
N ASP A 148 1.91 -21.83 -45.66
CA ASP A 148 1.27 -22.28 -46.90
C ASP A 148 1.45 -21.27 -48.04
N ALA A 149 1.28 -19.98 -47.76
CA ALA A 149 1.47 -18.91 -48.73
C ALA A 149 2.92 -18.88 -49.25
N MET A 150 3.89 -18.98 -48.34
CA MET A 150 5.31 -18.99 -48.67
C MET A 150 5.70 -20.25 -49.46
N MET A 151 5.26 -21.42 -49.00
CA MET A 151 5.51 -22.70 -49.65
C MET A 151 4.93 -22.70 -51.07
N ASN A 152 3.68 -22.27 -51.24
CA ASN A 152 3.04 -22.22 -52.56
C ASN A 152 3.69 -21.21 -53.51
N GLY A 153 4.08 -20.02 -53.01
CA GLY A 153 4.75 -19.00 -53.80
C GLY A 153 6.09 -19.47 -54.37
N PHE A 154 7.01 -19.87 -53.49
CA PHE A 154 8.35 -20.29 -53.90
C PHE A 154 8.35 -21.60 -54.69
N SER A 155 7.50 -22.57 -54.32
CA SER A 155 7.37 -23.81 -55.10
C SER A 155 6.85 -23.59 -56.51
N LYS A 156 5.91 -22.64 -56.70
CA LYS A 156 5.38 -22.34 -58.04
C LYS A 156 6.48 -21.78 -58.95
N SER A 157 7.31 -20.89 -58.42
CA SER A 157 8.48 -20.35 -59.14
C SER A 157 9.50 -21.44 -59.46
N LEU A 158 9.83 -22.31 -58.48
CA LEU A 158 10.77 -23.42 -58.70
C LEU A 158 10.24 -24.44 -59.70
N ALA A 159 8.95 -24.79 -59.66
CA ALA A 159 8.35 -25.76 -60.56
C ALA A 159 8.39 -25.33 -62.04
N GLY A 160 8.42 -24.01 -62.29
CA GLY A 160 8.62 -23.46 -63.64
C GLY A 160 10.04 -23.62 -64.18
N VAL A 161 11.03 -23.87 -63.31
CA VAL A 161 12.44 -24.08 -63.66
C VAL A 161 12.78 -25.58 -63.64
N ASP A 162 12.53 -26.23 -62.50
CA ASP A 162 12.75 -27.66 -62.25
C ASP A 162 11.72 -28.19 -61.20
N PRO A 163 10.82 -29.10 -61.60
CA PRO A 163 9.88 -29.74 -60.68
C PRO A 163 10.54 -30.49 -59.51
N GLU A 164 11.72 -31.07 -59.71
CA GLU A 164 12.41 -31.82 -58.64
C GLU A 164 12.90 -30.87 -57.53
N ALA A 165 13.48 -29.72 -57.89
CA ALA A 165 13.86 -28.68 -56.94
C ALA A 165 12.65 -28.14 -56.15
N SER A 166 11.49 -27.97 -56.80
CA SER A 166 10.25 -27.56 -56.12
C SER A 166 9.80 -28.57 -55.07
N LEU A 167 9.85 -29.86 -55.37
CA LEU A 167 9.49 -30.93 -54.42
C LEU A 167 10.46 -30.98 -53.23
N LYS A 168 11.77 -30.86 -53.47
CA LYS A 168 12.78 -30.82 -52.40
C LYS A 168 12.55 -29.62 -51.48
N PHE A 169 12.36 -28.44 -52.07
CA PHE A 169 12.04 -27.22 -51.32
C PHE A 169 10.79 -27.41 -50.43
N ARG A 170 9.70 -27.97 -50.97
CA ARG A 170 8.48 -28.26 -50.18
C ARG A 170 8.77 -29.17 -49.01
N ALA A 171 9.52 -30.25 -49.22
CA ALA A 171 9.85 -31.20 -48.15
C ALA A 171 10.69 -30.55 -47.04
N THR A 172 11.69 -29.74 -47.41
CA THR A 172 12.54 -29.00 -46.47
C THR A 172 11.70 -28.02 -45.63
N ILE A 173 10.87 -27.21 -46.30
CA ILE A 173 10.07 -26.17 -45.63
C ILE A 173 8.90 -26.76 -44.86
N ALA A 174 8.29 -27.86 -45.30
CA ALA A 174 7.27 -28.55 -44.52
C ALA A 174 7.83 -29.07 -43.18
N THR A 175 9.06 -29.59 -43.18
CA THR A 175 9.73 -30.06 -41.95
C THR A 175 9.99 -28.92 -40.97
N ALA A 176 10.55 -27.80 -41.47
CA ALA A 176 10.81 -26.63 -40.65
C ALA A 176 9.50 -25.93 -40.20
N GLY A 177 8.52 -25.83 -41.10
CA GLY A 177 7.20 -25.26 -40.86
C GLY A 177 6.40 -26.02 -39.81
N ASN A 178 6.42 -27.35 -39.84
CA ASN A 178 5.81 -28.18 -38.80
C ASN A 178 6.39 -27.91 -37.41
N THR A 179 7.69 -27.61 -37.32
CA THR A 179 8.33 -27.26 -36.05
C THR A 179 7.80 -25.93 -35.51
N VAL A 180 7.67 -24.92 -36.39
CA VAL A 180 7.10 -23.60 -36.00
C VAL A 180 5.61 -23.73 -35.64
N LEU A 181 4.84 -24.55 -36.38
CA LEU A 181 3.43 -24.83 -36.07
C LEU A 181 3.26 -25.54 -34.73
N ALA A 182 4.09 -26.54 -34.43
CA ALA A 182 4.08 -27.20 -33.13
C ALA A 182 4.35 -26.19 -32.00
N LYS A 183 5.32 -25.29 -32.19
CA LYS A 183 5.60 -24.22 -31.23
C LYS A 183 4.46 -23.20 -31.10
N ALA A 184 3.79 -22.86 -32.20
CA ALA A 184 2.60 -22.01 -32.20
C ALA A 184 1.46 -22.65 -31.40
N ALA A 185 1.16 -23.92 -31.65
CA ALA A 185 0.16 -24.68 -30.91
C ALA A 185 0.50 -24.79 -29.41
N GLU A 186 1.76 -25.08 -29.06
CA GLU A 186 2.22 -25.09 -27.66
C GLU A 186 2.02 -23.73 -26.97
N ALA A 187 2.39 -22.64 -27.65
CA ALA A 187 2.25 -21.29 -27.12
C ALA A 187 0.78 -20.89 -26.93
N GLU A 188 -0.08 -21.25 -27.89
CA GLU A 188 -1.51 -20.97 -27.83
C GLU A 188 -2.21 -21.77 -26.72
N ILE A 189 -1.88 -23.05 -26.57
CA ILE A 189 -2.37 -23.88 -25.45
C ILE A 189 -1.98 -23.26 -24.11
N LYS A 190 -0.72 -22.81 -23.97
CA LYS A 190 -0.25 -22.12 -22.76
C LYS A 190 -1.04 -20.84 -22.48
N ARG A 191 -1.31 -20.03 -23.51
CA ARG A 191 -2.11 -18.80 -23.39
C ARG A 191 -3.54 -19.06 -22.98
N ARG A 192 -4.23 -19.99 -23.67
CA ARG A 192 -5.60 -20.38 -23.32
C ARG A 192 -5.66 -20.90 -21.88
N ARG A 193 -4.66 -21.66 -21.43
CA ARG A 193 -4.56 -22.11 -20.04
C ARG A 193 -4.41 -20.94 -19.06
N GLN A 194 -3.56 -19.97 -19.37
CA GLN A 194 -3.40 -18.76 -18.54
C GLN A 194 -4.69 -17.94 -18.48
N GLU A 195 -5.39 -17.76 -19.59
CA GLU A 195 -6.69 -17.06 -19.61
C GLU A 195 -7.74 -17.78 -18.76
N GLN A 196 -7.79 -19.12 -18.83
CA GLN A 196 -8.67 -19.91 -17.99
C GLN A 196 -8.34 -19.79 -16.51
N VAL A 197 -7.05 -19.76 -16.14
CA VAL A 197 -6.61 -19.50 -14.75
C VAL A 197 -7.03 -18.10 -14.31
N ILE A 198 -6.81 -17.05 -15.12
CA ILE A 198 -7.22 -15.68 -14.78
C ILE A 198 -8.74 -15.58 -14.58
N LYS A 199 -9.52 -16.25 -15.44
CA LYS A 199 -10.98 -16.30 -15.28
C LYS A 199 -11.37 -17.02 -13.99
N PHE A 200 -10.73 -18.15 -13.72
CA PHE A 200 -10.95 -18.92 -12.51
C PHE A 200 -10.59 -18.13 -11.25
N ASP A 201 -9.50 -17.37 -11.25
CA ASP A 201 -9.10 -16.48 -10.15
C ASP A 201 -10.19 -15.46 -9.84
N ARG A 202 -10.75 -14.84 -10.88
CA ARG A 202 -11.85 -13.88 -10.72
C ARG A 202 -13.12 -14.55 -10.16
N ASP A 203 -13.46 -15.72 -10.68
CA ASP A 203 -14.63 -16.49 -10.21
C ASP A 203 -14.45 -16.97 -8.77
N PHE A 204 -13.22 -17.33 -8.38
CA PHE A 204 -12.84 -17.65 -7.01
C PHE A 204 -13.03 -16.45 -6.10
N ASP A 205 -12.50 -15.27 -6.44
CA ASP A 205 -12.64 -14.06 -5.62
C ASP A 205 -14.12 -13.67 -5.42
N ASN A 206 -14.93 -13.77 -6.49
CA ASN A 206 -16.37 -13.54 -6.40
C ASN A 206 -17.04 -14.56 -5.47
N SER A 207 -16.64 -15.82 -5.55
CA SER A 207 -17.15 -16.89 -4.70
C SER A 207 -16.80 -16.66 -3.23
N ILE A 208 -15.59 -16.19 -2.93
CA ILE A 208 -15.18 -15.83 -1.57
C ILE A 208 -16.00 -14.67 -1.01
N ARG A 209 -16.28 -13.62 -1.80
CA ARG A 209 -17.14 -12.51 -1.34
C ARG A 209 -18.56 -12.96 -1.03
N LEU A 210 -19.12 -13.85 -1.85
CA LEU A 210 -20.45 -14.44 -1.60
C LEU A 210 -20.43 -15.33 -0.36
N LEU A 211 -19.35 -16.09 -0.14
CA LEU A 211 -19.12 -16.87 1.05
C LEU A 211 -19.08 -16.00 2.30
N GLU A 212 -18.32 -14.89 2.30
CA GLU A 212 -18.26 -13.94 3.41
C GLU A 212 -19.65 -13.35 3.73
N ALA A 213 -20.39 -12.94 2.71
CA ALA A 213 -21.75 -12.45 2.88
C ALA A 213 -22.68 -13.52 3.47
N ALA A 214 -22.59 -14.77 3.01
CA ALA A 214 -23.37 -15.87 3.56
C ALA A 214 -22.98 -16.19 5.02
N VAL A 215 -21.69 -16.25 5.33
CA VAL A 215 -21.18 -16.49 6.68
C VAL A 215 -21.66 -15.39 7.63
N SER A 216 -21.74 -14.13 7.17
CA SER A 216 -22.24 -13.01 7.98
C SER A 216 -23.71 -13.11 8.42
N GLN A 217 -24.50 -13.93 7.72
CA GLN A 217 -25.90 -14.17 8.09
C GLN A 217 -26.02 -15.15 9.28
N GLY A 218 -24.98 -15.93 9.57
CA GLY A 218 -25.01 -17.00 10.56
C GLY A 218 -25.61 -18.27 9.96
N PHE A 219 -26.61 -18.85 10.63
CA PHE A 219 -27.33 -20.01 10.10
C PHE A 219 -28.28 -19.59 8.96
N TRP A 220 -28.47 -20.48 7.99
CA TRP A 220 -29.45 -20.29 6.93
C TRP A 220 -30.61 -21.27 7.09
N ILE A 221 -31.82 -20.83 6.76
CA ILE A 221 -33.02 -21.67 6.79
C ILE A 221 -33.36 -22.04 5.35
N ASP A 222 -33.45 -23.32 5.05
CA ASP A 222 -33.84 -23.80 3.72
C ASP A 222 -35.28 -23.38 3.39
N PRO A 223 -35.54 -22.58 2.34
CA PRO A 223 -36.88 -22.15 1.99
C PRO A 223 -37.82 -23.30 1.65
N ARG A 224 -37.28 -24.46 1.25
CA ARG A 224 -38.07 -25.62 0.84
C ARG A 224 -38.38 -26.54 2.00
N THR A 225 -37.40 -26.81 2.86
CA THR A 225 -37.55 -27.78 3.95
C THR A 225 -37.80 -27.13 5.31
N GLY A 226 -37.45 -25.85 5.46
CA GLY A 226 -37.48 -25.14 6.74
C GLY A 226 -36.32 -25.49 7.67
N ASP A 227 -35.39 -26.35 7.23
CA ASP A 227 -34.30 -26.82 8.07
C ASP A 227 -33.19 -25.78 8.21
N LYS A 228 -32.60 -25.70 9.40
CA LYS A 228 -31.41 -24.90 9.65
C LYS A 228 -30.19 -25.62 9.10
N ARG A 229 -29.50 -24.99 8.16
CA ARG A 229 -28.23 -25.45 7.61
C ARG A 229 -27.07 -24.70 8.26
N SER A 230 -25.98 -25.42 8.49
CA SER A 230 -24.78 -24.86 9.08
C SER A 230 -23.97 -24.08 8.04
N VAL A 231 -23.16 -23.14 8.50
CA VAL A 231 -22.20 -22.43 7.64
C VAL A 231 -21.15 -23.37 7.07
N ASP A 232 -20.84 -24.48 7.76
CA ASP A 232 -19.88 -25.46 7.30
C ASP A 232 -20.37 -26.24 6.07
N GLU A 233 -21.66 -26.61 6.04
CA GLU A 233 -22.27 -27.24 4.86
C GLU A 233 -22.18 -26.32 3.63
N PHE A 234 -22.39 -25.02 3.83
CA PHE A 234 -22.25 -24.03 2.77
C PHE A 234 -20.78 -23.91 2.33
N GLY A 235 -19.85 -23.86 3.28
CA GLY A 235 -18.41 -23.89 3.00
C GLY A 235 -18.00 -25.11 2.18
N ASP A 236 -18.50 -26.31 2.53
CA ASP A 236 -18.20 -27.54 1.81
C ASP A 236 -18.72 -27.53 0.37
N MET A 237 -19.91 -26.95 0.12
CA MET A 237 -20.43 -26.76 -1.25
C MET A 237 -19.51 -25.86 -2.10
N TYR A 238 -19.01 -24.76 -1.52
CA TYR A 238 -18.06 -23.87 -2.21
C TYR A 238 -16.72 -24.56 -2.43
N ARG A 239 -16.20 -25.26 -1.42
CA ARG A 239 -14.97 -26.07 -1.52
C ARG A 239 -15.08 -27.07 -2.66
N GLN A 240 -16.19 -27.80 -2.74
CA GLN A 240 -16.42 -28.79 -3.79
C GLN A 240 -16.51 -28.14 -5.18
N THR A 241 -17.22 -27.01 -5.30
CA THR A 241 -17.30 -26.26 -6.55
C THR A 241 -15.91 -25.80 -7.00
N ILE A 242 -15.15 -25.15 -6.13
CA ILE A 242 -13.79 -24.64 -6.42
C ILE A 242 -12.84 -25.80 -6.76
N SER A 243 -12.88 -26.90 -6.01
CA SER A 243 -12.06 -28.08 -6.27
C SER A 243 -12.40 -28.73 -7.61
N THR A 244 -13.68 -28.80 -7.97
CA THR A 244 -14.12 -29.37 -9.26
C THR A 244 -13.67 -28.49 -10.42
N SER A 245 -13.85 -27.17 -10.30
CA SER A 245 -13.41 -26.19 -11.29
C SER A 245 -11.89 -26.17 -11.45
N ALA A 246 -11.12 -26.28 -10.35
CA ALA A 246 -9.66 -26.38 -10.41
C ALA A 246 -9.19 -27.68 -11.07
N LEU A 247 -9.87 -28.80 -10.82
CA LEU A 247 -9.56 -30.09 -11.43
C LEU A 247 -9.78 -30.08 -12.95
N VAL A 248 -10.79 -29.35 -13.45
CA VAL A 248 -11.01 -29.15 -14.89
C VAL A 248 -9.83 -28.43 -15.56
N LEU A 249 -9.07 -27.60 -14.84
CA LEU A 249 -7.85 -26.95 -15.34
C LEU A 249 -6.62 -27.88 -15.39
N GLY A 250 -6.77 -29.13 -14.93
CA GLY A 250 -5.79 -30.21 -15.10
C GLY A 250 -4.47 -30.01 -14.34
N ASP A 251 -4.46 -29.22 -13.27
CA ASP A 251 -3.27 -28.95 -12.46
C ASP A 251 -3.53 -29.26 -10.98
N ALA A 252 -2.95 -30.36 -10.50
CA ALA A 252 -3.07 -30.77 -9.09
C ALA A 252 -2.42 -29.75 -8.13
N ALA A 253 -1.38 -29.03 -8.58
CA ALA A 253 -0.77 -27.98 -7.78
C ALA A 253 -1.72 -26.78 -7.64
N LEU A 254 -2.42 -26.42 -8.72
CA LEU A 254 -3.44 -25.38 -8.71
C LEU A 254 -4.61 -25.76 -7.78
N GLN A 255 -5.11 -27.00 -7.86
CA GLN A 255 -6.17 -27.47 -6.96
C GLN A 255 -5.76 -27.32 -5.48
N LYS A 256 -4.55 -27.74 -5.11
CA LYS A 256 -4.04 -27.58 -3.75
C LYS A 256 -3.95 -26.11 -3.36
N GLN A 257 -3.36 -25.28 -4.20
CA GLN A 257 -3.23 -23.83 -3.95
C GLN A 257 -4.57 -23.16 -3.68
N TYR A 258 -5.60 -23.45 -4.48
CA TYR A 258 -6.93 -22.85 -4.32
C TYR A 258 -7.71 -23.44 -3.14
N SER A 259 -7.47 -24.71 -2.81
CA SER A 259 -8.01 -25.31 -1.59
C SER A 259 -7.44 -24.64 -0.35
N ASP A 260 -6.11 -24.44 -0.29
CA ASP A 260 -5.45 -23.76 0.82
C ASP A 260 -5.90 -22.29 0.94
N LYS A 261 -6.01 -21.58 -0.21
CA LYS A 261 -6.58 -20.22 -0.25
C LYS A 261 -8.03 -20.19 0.25
N PHE A 262 -8.84 -21.16 -0.14
CA PHE A 262 -10.23 -21.27 0.29
C PHE A 262 -10.32 -21.48 1.80
N GLU A 263 -9.58 -22.41 2.39
CA GLU A 263 -9.59 -22.65 3.83
C GLU A 263 -9.20 -21.40 4.62
N ALA A 264 -8.15 -20.70 4.16
CA ALA A 264 -7.73 -19.45 4.78
C ALA A 264 -8.81 -18.37 4.70
N ALA A 265 -9.42 -18.19 3.53
CA ALA A 265 -10.49 -17.22 3.31
C ALA A 265 -11.75 -17.57 4.13
N PHE A 266 -12.16 -18.83 4.15
CA PHE A 266 -13.33 -19.28 4.90
C PHE A 266 -13.13 -19.10 6.42
N LYS A 267 -11.95 -19.45 6.94
CA LYS A 267 -11.56 -19.18 8.33
C LYS A 267 -11.62 -17.69 8.64
N GLN A 268 -11.06 -16.84 7.77
CA GLN A 268 -11.08 -15.39 7.95
C GLN A 268 -12.50 -14.82 7.89
N ALA A 269 -13.35 -15.35 7.00
CA ALA A 269 -14.76 -14.98 6.90
C ALA A 269 -15.52 -15.28 8.21
N LYS A 270 -15.32 -16.46 8.80
CA LYS A 270 -15.94 -16.82 10.10
C LYS A 270 -15.50 -15.89 11.22
N ILE A 271 -14.20 -15.62 11.31
CA ILE A 271 -13.64 -14.71 12.33
C ILE A 271 -14.19 -13.30 12.13
N GLY A 272 -14.14 -12.78 10.91
CA GLY A 272 -14.58 -11.43 10.57
C GLY A 272 -16.07 -11.21 10.82
N ALA A 273 -16.91 -12.11 10.32
CA ALA A 273 -18.35 -12.07 10.53
C ALA A 273 -18.73 -12.16 12.01
N THR A 274 -18.13 -13.11 12.74
CA THR A 274 -18.43 -13.28 14.17
C THR A 274 -17.95 -12.06 14.96
N THR A 275 -16.74 -11.56 14.69
CA THR A 275 -16.19 -10.35 15.30
C THR A 275 -17.12 -9.15 15.06
N ALA A 276 -17.53 -8.92 13.82
CA ALA A 276 -18.40 -7.80 13.47
C ALA A 276 -19.74 -7.85 14.23
N PHE A 277 -20.32 -9.05 14.38
CA PHE A 277 -21.55 -9.20 15.14
C PHE A 277 -21.34 -8.99 16.65
N VAL A 278 -20.31 -9.59 17.25
CA VAL A 278 -20.13 -9.53 18.71
C VAL A 278 -19.71 -8.13 19.18
N VAL A 279 -19.09 -7.33 18.31
CA VAL A 279 -18.76 -5.92 18.59
C VAL A 279 -19.98 -5.00 18.45
N SER A 280 -21.03 -5.44 17.76
CA SER A 280 -22.23 -4.63 17.56
C SER A 280 -23.03 -4.42 18.85
N ASP A 281 -23.79 -3.32 18.88
CA ASP A 281 -24.70 -2.99 19.98
C ASP A 281 -25.82 -4.02 20.19
N GLU A 282 -26.10 -4.84 19.16
CA GLU A 282 -27.11 -5.92 19.21
C GLU A 282 -26.67 -7.07 20.14
N PHE A 283 -25.36 -7.34 20.24
CA PHE A 283 -24.87 -8.50 20.99
C PHE A 283 -24.82 -8.27 22.50
N SER A 284 -24.18 -7.18 22.93
CA SER A 284 -24.15 -6.77 24.33
C SER A 284 -23.87 -5.28 24.50
N LYS A 285 -24.67 -4.61 25.34
CA LYS A 285 -24.38 -3.25 25.81
C LYS A 285 -23.32 -3.22 26.91
N ASP A 286 -23.18 -4.33 27.65
CA ASP A 286 -22.25 -4.49 28.75
C ASP A 286 -21.05 -5.37 28.31
N PRO A 287 -19.81 -4.84 28.35
CA PRO A 287 -18.61 -5.59 28.01
C PRO A 287 -18.41 -6.87 28.83
N GLU A 288 -18.73 -6.87 30.12
CA GLU A 288 -18.48 -8.01 31.00
C GLU A 288 -19.46 -9.16 30.69
N ALA A 289 -20.74 -8.83 30.54
CA ALA A 289 -21.76 -9.78 30.14
C ALA A 289 -21.48 -10.38 28.75
N GLY A 290 -21.03 -9.56 27.79
CA GLY A 290 -20.69 -10.04 26.45
C GLY A 290 -19.48 -10.97 26.45
N LEU A 291 -18.43 -10.66 27.21
CA LEU A 291 -17.27 -11.54 27.37
C LEU A 291 -17.66 -12.88 28.03
N ALA A 292 -18.53 -12.85 29.04
CA ALA A 292 -19.03 -14.06 29.67
C ALA A 292 -19.78 -14.95 28.68
N LYS A 293 -20.69 -14.39 27.86
CA LYS A 293 -21.39 -15.13 26.79
C LYS A 293 -20.41 -15.80 25.83
N LEU A 294 -19.39 -15.07 25.36
CA LEU A 294 -18.38 -15.62 24.45
C LEU A 294 -17.59 -16.77 25.09
N ARG A 295 -17.26 -16.69 26.39
CA ARG A 295 -16.59 -17.78 27.11
C ARG A 295 -17.45 -19.04 27.20
N TYR A 296 -18.77 -18.90 27.31
CA TYR A 296 -19.72 -20.02 27.26
C TYR A 296 -20.04 -20.49 25.83
N GLY A 297 -19.39 -19.91 24.82
CA GLY A 297 -19.65 -20.26 23.42
C GLY A 297 -21.00 -19.77 22.91
N ASP A 298 -21.54 -18.70 23.48
CA ASP A 298 -22.73 -17.99 23.00
C ASP A 298 -22.30 -16.70 22.28
N ALA A 299 -22.51 -16.67 20.97
CA ALA A 299 -22.27 -15.53 20.10
C ALA A 299 -23.58 -15.06 19.43
N GLY A 300 -24.73 -15.24 20.10
CA GLY A 300 -26.05 -14.89 19.59
C GLY A 300 -26.38 -15.61 18.28
N LYS A 301 -26.71 -14.87 17.22
CA LYS A 301 -27.02 -15.45 15.89
C LYS A 301 -25.81 -16.16 15.25
N MET A 302 -24.61 -15.84 15.70
CA MET A 302 -23.35 -16.43 15.23
C MET A 302 -22.87 -17.59 16.12
N THR A 303 -23.68 -18.05 17.08
CA THR A 303 -23.31 -19.11 18.02
C THR A 303 -22.84 -20.39 17.32
N ASP A 304 -23.54 -20.82 16.28
CA ASP A 304 -23.18 -22.06 15.57
C ASP A 304 -21.82 -21.92 14.87
N VAL A 305 -21.59 -20.77 14.19
CA VAL A 305 -20.31 -20.44 13.57
C VAL A 305 -19.19 -20.37 14.61
N PHE A 306 -19.45 -19.72 15.74
CA PHE A 306 -18.48 -19.57 16.82
C PHE A 306 -18.12 -20.89 17.48
N ARG A 307 -19.10 -21.77 17.67
CA ARG A 307 -18.87 -23.10 18.26
C ARG A 307 -18.05 -24.00 17.35
N ALA A 308 -18.30 -23.94 16.03
CA ALA A 308 -17.59 -24.72 15.02
C ALA A 308 -16.13 -24.27 14.78
N MET A 309 -15.76 -23.04 15.18
CA MET A 309 -14.38 -22.57 15.01
C MET A 309 -13.36 -23.34 15.88
N PRO A 310 -12.11 -23.50 15.42
CA PRO A 310 -10.99 -23.94 16.27
C PRO A 310 -10.73 -22.99 17.44
N TYR A 311 -10.06 -23.47 18.49
CA TYR A 311 -9.75 -22.67 19.68
C TYR A 311 -9.01 -21.36 19.35
N ASP A 312 -7.98 -21.42 18.49
CA ASP A 312 -7.19 -20.24 18.12
C ASP A 312 -8.03 -19.16 17.42
N ASP A 313 -9.07 -19.56 16.69
CA ASP A 313 -9.94 -18.63 15.97
C ASP A 313 -10.97 -18.01 16.91
N LYS A 314 -11.49 -18.78 17.88
CA LYS A 314 -12.29 -18.23 18.98
C LYS A 314 -11.49 -17.21 19.79
N ALA A 315 -10.23 -17.51 20.09
CA ALA A 315 -9.35 -16.61 20.82
C ALA A 315 -9.15 -15.28 20.08
N LYS A 316 -9.01 -15.30 18.76
CA LYS A 316 -8.94 -14.08 17.94
C LYS A 316 -10.23 -13.25 18.00
N VAL A 317 -11.40 -13.87 17.89
CA VAL A 317 -12.69 -13.16 18.03
C VAL A 317 -12.82 -12.52 19.40
N ILE A 318 -12.45 -13.23 20.48
CA ILE A 318 -12.48 -12.70 21.85
C ILE A 318 -11.49 -11.54 22.01
N ALA A 319 -10.28 -11.66 21.46
CA ALA A 319 -9.29 -10.58 21.48
C ALA A 319 -9.79 -9.32 20.77
N ASN A 320 -10.35 -9.47 19.56
CA ASN A 320 -10.93 -8.36 18.80
C ASN A 320 -12.10 -7.70 19.55
N TYR A 321 -12.94 -8.51 20.20
CA TYR A 321 -14.02 -8.01 21.05
C TYR A 321 -13.50 -7.16 22.22
N MET A 322 -12.49 -7.65 22.95
CA MET A 322 -11.88 -6.91 24.07
C MET A 322 -11.27 -5.59 23.61
N VAL A 323 -10.56 -5.57 22.48
CA VAL A 323 -9.98 -4.35 21.91
C VAL A 323 -11.08 -3.34 21.60
N ALA A 324 -12.13 -3.74 20.87
CA ALA A 324 -13.23 -2.86 20.51
C ALA A 324 -14.00 -2.31 21.73
N MET A 325 -14.19 -3.13 22.77
CA MET A 325 -14.86 -2.70 24.00
C MET A 325 -14.00 -1.73 24.82
N ASN A 326 -12.68 -1.94 24.88
CA ASN A 326 -11.76 -1.01 25.52
C ASN A 326 -11.73 0.34 24.79
N GLU A 327 -11.70 0.32 23.45
CA GLU A 327 -11.80 1.54 22.64
C GLU A 327 -13.12 2.28 22.89
N ARG A 328 -14.25 1.56 22.98
CA ARG A 328 -15.54 2.16 23.31
C ARG A 328 -15.55 2.78 24.71
N SER A 329 -14.99 2.10 25.71
CA SER A 329 -14.91 2.61 27.08
C SER A 329 -14.05 3.87 27.15
N THR A 330 -12.86 3.85 26.54
CA THR A 330 -11.97 5.02 26.49
C THR A 330 -12.59 6.20 25.75
N LEU A 331 -13.33 5.95 24.66
CA LEU A 331 -14.09 7.01 23.96
C LEU A 331 -15.23 7.56 24.83
N ALA A 332 -15.95 6.71 25.56
CA ALA A 332 -17.00 7.14 26.47
C ALA A 332 -16.45 7.95 27.64
N GLU A 333 -15.32 7.54 28.22
CA GLU A 333 -14.60 8.28 29.25
C GLU A 333 -14.10 9.64 28.74
N ARG A 334 -13.53 9.69 27.54
CA ARG A 334 -13.12 10.94 26.89
C ARG A 334 -14.29 11.89 26.68
N LYS A 335 -15.41 11.38 26.16
CA LYS A 335 -16.64 12.18 26.01
C LYS A 335 -17.13 12.71 27.35
N ARG A 336 -17.19 11.85 28.39
CA ARG A 336 -17.54 12.28 29.75
C ARG A 336 -16.58 13.35 30.28
N SER A 337 -15.27 13.21 30.06
CA SER A 337 -14.29 14.21 30.50
C SER A 337 -14.41 15.52 29.73
N ASP A 338 -14.71 15.47 28.43
CA ASP A 338 -14.92 16.66 27.59
C ASP A 338 -16.22 17.37 27.99
N ASP A 339 -17.29 16.63 28.24
CA ASP A 339 -18.56 17.17 28.72
C ASP A 339 -18.38 17.81 30.10
N LYS A 340 -17.64 17.15 31.02
CA LYS A 340 -17.23 17.77 32.30
C LYS A 340 -16.46 19.06 32.10
N ARG A 341 -15.49 19.09 31.18
CA ARG A 341 -14.69 20.30 30.90
C ARG A 341 -15.57 21.43 30.37
N LYS A 342 -16.51 21.13 29.46
CA LYS A 342 -17.47 22.10 28.91
C LYS A 342 -18.40 22.66 29.98
N ASP A 343 -19.00 21.78 30.78
CA ASP A 343 -19.89 22.18 31.88
C ASP A 343 -19.16 23.06 32.89
N LEU A 344 -17.90 22.75 33.16
CA LEU A 344 -17.07 23.53 34.06
C LEU A 344 -16.72 24.91 33.47
N LEU A 345 -16.39 24.99 32.18
CA LEU A 345 -16.16 26.27 31.48
C LEU A 345 -17.41 27.15 31.44
N GLU A 346 -18.60 26.55 31.34
CA GLU A 346 -19.88 27.27 31.45
C GLU A 346 -20.14 27.73 32.90
N PHE A 347 -19.81 26.89 33.87
CA PHE A 347 -20.06 27.13 35.29
C PHE A 347 -19.18 28.26 35.89
N VAL A 348 -17.87 28.25 35.65
CA VAL A 348 -16.91 29.18 36.29
C VAL A 348 -17.32 30.66 36.14
N PRO A 349 -17.68 31.20 34.95
CA PRO A 349 -18.08 32.60 34.82
C PRO A 349 -19.42 32.91 35.49
N LEU A 350 -20.38 31.97 35.49
CA LEU A 350 -21.64 32.13 36.21
C LEU A 350 -21.41 32.22 37.72
N TYR A 351 -20.53 31.36 38.23
CA TYR A 351 -20.18 31.33 39.64
C TYR A 351 -19.44 32.60 40.06
N GLU A 352 -18.49 33.08 39.26
CA GLU A 352 -17.81 34.36 39.47
C GLU A 352 -18.79 35.54 39.52
N ARG A 353 -19.74 35.61 38.59
CA ARG A 353 -20.75 36.67 38.58
C ARG A 353 -21.69 36.55 39.79
N ALA A 354 -22.01 35.34 40.23
CA ALA A 354 -22.88 35.13 41.39
C ALA A 354 -22.21 35.62 42.69
N ILE A 355 -20.90 35.40 42.86
CA ILE A 355 -20.19 35.83 44.08
C ILE A 355 -19.91 37.33 44.14
N SER A 356 -19.88 38.04 43.00
CA SER A 356 -19.66 39.49 42.96
C SER A 356 -20.92 40.31 43.25
N LEU A 357 -22.10 39.68 43.19
CA LEU A 357 -23.38 40.31 43.47
C LEU A 357 -23.71 40.31 44.98
N PRO A 358 -24.43 41.34 45.47
CA PRO A 358 -24.89 41.39 46.85
C PRO A 358 -25.64 40.13 47.27
N GLU A 359 -25.42 39.71 48.51
CA GLU A 359 -26.17 38.62 49.14
C GLU A 359 -27.68 38.89 49.02
N ASN A 360 -28.48 37.86 48.74
CA ASN A 360 -29.94 37.93 48.53
C ASN A 360 -30.45 38.71 47.31
N SER A 361 -29.58 39.25 46.44
CA SER A 361 -30.04 39.89 45.20
C SER A 361 -30.81 38.91 44.29
N ARG A 362 -31.81 39.43 43.57
CA ARG A 362 -32.63 38.64 42.62
C ARG A 362 -31.75 38.03 41.52
N GLU A 363 -30.76 38.77 41.03
CA GLU A 363 -29.82 38.32 40.00
C GLU A 363 -28.94 37.16 40.49
N ARG A 364 -28.44 37.22 41.73
CA ARG A 364 -27.67 36.10 42.32
C ARG A 364 -28.53 34.83 42.40
N LYS A 365 -29.79 34.94 42.83
CA LYS A 365 -30.72 33.78 42.86
C LYS A 365 -30.95 33.17 41.48
N GLN A 366 -31.04 34.00 40.43
CA GLN A 366 -31.17 33.51 39.04
C GLN A 366 -29.90 32.77 38.58
N LEU A 367 -28.71 33.30 38.88
CA LEU A 367 -27.45 32.64 38.57
C LEU A 367 -27.29 31.33 39.35
N THR A 368 -27.67 31.30 40.63
CA THR A 368 -27.69 30.07 41.43
C THR A 368 -28.61 29.00 40.85
N GLN A 369 -29.76 29.38 40.28
CA GLN A 369 -30.64 28.45 39.56
C GLN A 369 -29.98 27.91 38.29
N GLN A 370 -29.33 28.77 37.49
CA GLN A 370 -28.60 28.34 36.28
C GLN A 370 -27.46 27.37 36.62
N ILE A 371 -26.69 27.68 37.67
CA ILE A 371 -25.66 26.79 38.22
C ILE A 371 -26.28 25.46 38.69
N GLY A 372 -27.46 25.51 39.30
CA GLY A 372 -28.20 24.32 39.71
C GLY A 372 -28.58 23.40 38.54
N VAL A 373 -28.94 23.95 37.39
CA VAL A 373 -29.21 23.16 36.18
C VAL A 373 -27.95 22.44 35.70
N ILE A 374 -26.79 23.11 35.71
CA ILE A 374 -25.50 22.51 35.34
C ILE A 374 -25.13 21.39 36.33
N ALA A 375 -25.30 21.64 37.64
CA ALA A 375 -25.03 20.65 38.69
C ALA A 375 -25.93 19.41 38.60
N GLN A 376 -27.20 19.58 38.18
CA GLN A 376 -28.10 18.45 37.93
C GLN A 376 -27.70 17.66 36.67
N ARG A 377 -27.23 18.34 35.62
CA ARG A 377 -26.74 17.71 34.40
C ARG A 377 -25.45 16.92 34.64
N ASN A 378 -24.53 17.47 35.42
CA ASN A 378 -23.22 16.88 35.68
C ASN A 378 -22.73 17.18 37.11
N PRO A 379 -23.12 16.37 38.10
CA PRO A 379 -22.75 16.56 39.50
C PRO A 379 -21.24 16.51 39.75
N GLU A 380 -20.49 15.83 38.88
CA GLU A 380 -19.03 15.69 38.97
C GLU A 380 -18.30 16.95 38.45
N ALA A 381 -18.95 17.78 37.64
CA ALA A 381 -18.40 19.08 37.22
C ALA A 381 -18.71 20.18 38.24
N VAL A 382 -19.92 20.15 38.82
CA VAL A 382 -20.39 21.14 39.79
C VAL A 382 -21.07 20.44 40.97
N PRO A 383 -20.39 20.35 42.13
CA PRO A 383 -20.99 19.76 43.32
C PRO A 383 -22.17 20.58 43.83
N LEU A 384 -23.21 19.90 44.32
CA LEU A 384 -24.38 20.55 44.93
C LEU A 384 -24.02 21.42 46.15
N SER A 385 -22.87 21.17 46.79
CA SER A 385 -22.34 22.01 47.87
C SER A 385 -22.06 23.45 47.43
N VAL A 386 -21.76 23.68 46.14
CA VAL A 386 -21.57 25.04 45.61
C VAL A 386 -22.84 25.88 45.71
N ILE A 387 -24.00 25.26 45.45
CA ILE A 387 -25.30 25.91 45.56
C ILE A 387 -25.57 26.30 47.03
N LYS A 388 -25.17 25.43 47.96
CA LYS A 388 -25.25 25.71 49.40
C LYS A 388 -24.33 26.88 49.78
N ASP A 389 -23.06 26.87 49.33
CA ASP A 389 -22.09 27.94 49.58
C ASP A 389 -22.56 29.29 49.03
N LEU A 390 -23.28 29.31 47.90
CA LEU A 390 -23.87 30.53 47.33
C LEU A 390 -25.04 31.10 48.15
N ASN A 391 -25.69 30.28 48.97
CA ASN A 391 -26.82 30.70 49.80
C ASN A 391 -26.42 31.01 51.25
N GLU A 392 -25.27 30.53 51.71
CA GLU A 392 -24.72 30.86 53.02
C GLU A 392 -24.01 32.24 53.02
N PRO A 393 -24.02 32.97 54.14
CA PRO A 393 -23.27 34.23 54.27
C PRO A 393 -21.76 33.98 54.11
N SER A 394 -21.07 34.90 53.44
CA SER A 394 -19.65 34.75 53.13
C SER A 394 -18.79 34.62 54.39
N LYS A 395 -18.14 33.46 54.56
CA LYS A 395 -17.14 33.24 55.61
C LYS A 395 -15.80 33.86 55.20
N GLU A 396 -15.04 34.38 56.16
CA GLU A 396 -13.64 34.74 55.92
C GLU A 396 -12.87 33.50 55.48
N GLY A 397 -12.19 33.60 54.34
CA GLY A 397 -11.45 32.49 53.75
C GLY A 397 -10.08 32.33 54.40
N ASN A 398 -9.60 31.10 54.53
CA ASN A 398 -8.25 30.84 55.02
C ASN A 398 -7.24 30.97 53.87
N GLN A 399 -6.43 32.03 53.91
CA GLN A 399 -5.42 32.30 52.88
C GLN A 399 -4.33 31.21 52.79
N LEU A 400 -4.03 30.52 53.89
CA LEU A 400 -3.10 29.39 53.88
C LEU A 400 -3.67 28.19 53.13
N ALA A 401 -4.96 27.92 53.33
CA ALA A 401 -5.64 26.84 52.64
C ALA A 401 -5.64 27.09 51.13
N GLU A 402 -5.89 28.34 50.71
CA GLU A 402 -5.82 28.75 49.31
C GLU A 402 -4.42 28.55 48.73
N PHE A 403 -3.39 29.00 49.43
CA PHE A 403 -2.00 28.83 49.00
C PHE A 403 -1.62 27.34 48.82
N ASN A 404 -1.99 26.50 49.78
CA ASN A 404 -1.70 25.07 49.73
C ASN A 404 -2.43 24.37 48.57
N VAL A 405 -3.70 24.71 48.34
CA VAL A 405 -4.47 24.14 47.23
C VAL A 405 -3.93 24.63 45.89
N LEU A 406 -3.59 25.91 45.77
CA LEU A 406 -2.96 26.48 44.57
C LEU A 406 -1.65 25.77 44.22
N ARG A 407 -0.82 25.54 45.23
CA ARG A 407 0.42 24.78 45.07
C ARG A 407 0.15 23.34 44.65
N GLY A 408 -0.86 22.69 45.23
CA GLY A 408 -1.26 21.35 44.84
C GLY A 408 -1.72 21.26 43.38
N ILE A 409 -2.37 22.30 42.86
CA ILE A 409 -2.74 22.41 41.44
C ILE A 409 -1.48 22.49 40.56
N TYR A 410 -0.50 23.32 40.95
CA TYR A 410 0.76 23.49 40.21
C TYR A 410 1.67 22.26 40.25
N GLU A 411 1.63 21.50 41.34
CA GLU A 411 2.39 20.26 41.53
C GLU A 411 1.67 19.04 40.95
N GLY A 412 0.40 19.17 40.55
CA GLY A 412 -0.41 18.08 40.01
C GLY A 412 -0.93 17.11 41.06
N THR A 413 -0.85 17.45 42.35
CA THR A 413 -1.48 16.67 43.43
C THR A 413 -2.98 16.94 43.53
N ILE A 414 -3.43 18.11 43.04
CA ILE A 414 -4.83 18.48 42.87
C ILE A 414 -5.13 18.59 41.38
N THR A 415 -5.91 17.64 40.86
CA THR A 415 -6.23 17.50 39.43
C THR A 415 -7.73 17.62 39.15
N SER A 416 -8.56 17.66 40.19
CA SER A 416 -10.01 17.67 40.05
C SER A 416 -10.67 18.81 40.85
N PRO A 417 -11.81 19.34 40.37
CA PRO A 417 -12.60 20.34 41.09
C PRO A 417 -13.05 19.87 42.48
N ASP A 418 -13.39 18.59 42.63
CA ASP A 418 -13.87 18.01 43.89
C ASP A 418 -12.87 18.15 45.02
N GLN A 419 -11.58 18.01 44.73
CA GLN A 419 -10.51 18.22 45.69
C GLN A 419 -10.47 19.68 46.20
N ILE A 420 -10.79 20.66 45.34
CA ILE A 420 -10.92 22.06 45.75
C ILE A 420 -12.17 22.26 46.62
N TYR A 421 -13.31 21.69 46.21
CA TYR A 421 -14.58 21.86 46.93
C TYR A 421 -14.62 21.19 48.30
N SER A 422 -13.91 20.07 48.45
CA SER A 422 -13.78 19.33 49.71
C SER A 422 -13.09 20.13 50.82
N ASN A 423 -12.32 21.16 50.47
CA ASN A 423 -11.64 22.00 51.44
C ASN A 423 -12.59 23.07 52.03
N THR A 424 -13.10 22.79 53.22
CA THR A 424 -14.04 23.66 53.94
C THR A 424 -13.40 24.96 54.45
N ALA A 425 -12.06 25.08 54.44
CA ALA A 425 -11.35 26.28 54.85
C ALA A 425 -11.29 27.35 53.74
N LEU A 426 -11.66 27.01 52.50
CA LEU A 426 -11.75 27.93 51.38
C LEU A 426 -13.11 28.60 51.33
N ASN A 427 -13.15 29.91 51.11
CA ASN A 427 -14.40 30.60 50.78
C ASN A 427 -14.73 30.49 49.28
N ALA A 428 -15.94 30.91 48.91
CA ALA A 428 -16.43 30.83 47.53
C ALA A 428 -15.51 31.52 46.52
N ARG A 429 -14.98 32.71 46.86
CA ARG A 429 -14.09 33.49 46.01
C ARG A 429 -12.76 32.80 45.76
N GLN A 430 -12.17 32.21 46.79
CA GLN A 430 -10.94 31.43 46.70
C GLN A 430 -11.14 30.18 45.84
N LYS A 431 -12.27 29.47 46.04
CA LYS A 431 -12.62 28.31 45.21
C LYS A 431 -12.72 28.69 43.73
N VAL A 432 -13.38 29.81 43.37
CA VAL A 432 -13.42 30.31 41.98
C VAL A 432 -12.02 30.55 41.43
N GLY A 433 -11.17 31.26 42.17
CA GLY A 433 -9.80 31.56 41.75
C GLY A 433 -8.99 30.29 41.46
N LEU A 434 -9.09 29.31 42.36
CA LEU A 434 -8.42 28.02 42.22
C LEU A 434 -8.96 27.20 41.05
N LEU A 435 -10.27 27.22 40.81
CA LEU A 435 -10.90 26.56 39.66
C LEU A 435 -10.43 27.17 38.34
N LYS A 436 -10.32 28.50 38.26
CA LYS A 436 -9.73 29.18 37.10
C LYS A 436 -8.34 28.65 36.84
N THR A 437 -7.46 28.67 37.84
CA THR A 437 -6.09 28.15 37.72
C THR A 437 -6.06 26.67 37.33
N LEU A 438 -6.98 25.85 37.85
CA LEU A 438 -7.12 24.45 37.47
C LEU A 438 -7.57 24.30 36.01
N THR A 439 -8.24 25.27 35.41
CA THR A 439 -8.76 25.14 34.03
C THR A 439 -7.91 25.82 32.96
N THR A 440 -7.10 26.79 33.37
CA THR A 440 -6.20 27.53 32.49
C THR A 440 -5.16 26.59 31.87
N GLU A 441 -4.84 26.79 30.60
CA GLU A 441 -3.79 26.04 29.89
C GLU A 441 -2.39 26.56 30.28
N ASP A 442 -2.29 27.84 30.64
CA ASP A 442 -1.06 28.53 31.07
C ASP A 442 -0.65 28.26 32.53
N ARG A 443 -0.98 27.08 33.10
CA ARG A 443 -0.67 26.77 34.51
C ARG A 443 0.82 26.87 34.81
N ARG A 444 1.66 26.56 33.82
CA ARG A 444 3.12 26.66 33.93
C ARG A 444 3.55 28.10 34.15
N ASP A 445 3.01 29.04 33.39
CA ASP A 445 3.42 30.43 33.45
C ASP A 445 2.91 31.10 34.74
N LEU A 446 1.70 30.74 35.18
CA LEU A 446 1.17 31.14 36.49
C LEU A 446 2.00 30.57 37.64
N ARG A 447 2.43 29.30 37.55
CA ARG A 447 3.36 28.68 38.52
C ARG A 447 4.69 29.42 38.58
N GLU A 448 5.25 29.81 37.44
CA GLU A 448 6.50 30.57 37.38
C GLU A 448 6.33 31.95 38.03
N LEU A 449 5.22 32.66 37.77
CA LEU A 449 4.88 33.92 38.44
C LEU A 449 4.84 33.73 39.95
N ASP A 450 3.98 32.83 40.44
CA ASP A 450 3.77 32.61 41.87
C ASP A 450 5.04 32.15 42.59
N SER A 451 5.84 31.29 41.94
CA SER A 451 7.13 30.85 42.50
C SER A 451 8.14 31.99 42.56
N GLY A 452 8.17 32.86 41.54
CA GLY A 452 8.98 34.08 41.54
C GLY A 452 8.55 35.05 42.63
N LEU A 453 7.24 35.30 42.78
CA LEU A 453 6.69 36.15 43.83
C LEU A 453 6.99 35.59 45.23
N ALA A 454 6.87 34.27 45.42
CA ALA A 454 7.23 33.61 46.67
C ALA A 454 8.73 33.76 46.98
N ARG A 455 9.61 33.58 45.98
CA ARG A 455 11.05 33.79 46.13
C ARG A 455 11.38 35.24 46.50
N LEU A 456 10.74 36.22 45.85
CA LEU A 456 10.88 37.65 46.18
C LEU A 456 10.34 37.98 47.57
N ALA A 457 9.32 37.25 48.03
CA ALA A 457 8.79 37.38 49.38
C ALA A 457 9.72 36.80 50.47
N GLY A 458 10.73 36.01 50.09
CA GLY A 458 11.61 35.28 51.01
C GLY A 458 11.12 33.88 51.36
N ILE A 459 10.05 33.41 50.71
CA ILE A 459 9.48 32.08 50.93
C ILE A 459 10.33 31.05 50.15
N PRO A 460 10.88 30.01 50.80
CA PRO A 460 11.60 28.95 50.10
C PRO A 460 10.67 28.20 49.15
N VAL A 461 11.02 28.13 47.86
CA VAL A 461 10.22 27.42 46.83
C VAL A 461 10.80 26.05 46.48
N ILE A 462 11.29 25.31 47.48
CA ILE A 462 11.90 24.00 47.25
C ILE A 462 10.83 23.02 46.73
N PRO A 463 10.97 22.48 45.50
CA PRO A 463 10.02 21.52 44.95
C PRO A 463 9.84 20.32 45.89
N GLY A 464 8.60 19.96 46.20
CA GLY A 464 8.28 18.77 47.01
C GLY A 464 8.43 18.91 48.53
N SER A 465 8.90 20.05 49.05
CA SER A 465 8.95 20.28 50.50
C SER A 465 7.66 20.98 50.98
N PRO A 466 6.86 20.41 51.91
CA PRO A 466 5.74 21.14 52.50
C PRO A 466 6.30 22.30 53.33
N VAL A 467 6.18 23.51 52.80
CA VAL A 467 6.62 24.71 53.53
C VAL A 467 5.49 25.05 54.49
N VAL A 468 5.71 24.83 55.78
CA VAL A 468 4.80 25.30 56.82
C VAL A 468 5.07 26.80 56.99
N ILE A 469 4.38 27.61 56.18
CA ILE A 469 4.41 29.07 56.29
C ILE A 469 3.32 29.45 57.28
N ASP A 470 3.68 30.22 58.32
CA ASP A 470 2.68 30.85 59.17
C ASP A 470 1.89 31.87 58.33
N PRO A 471 0.55 31.74 58.17
CA PRO A 471 -0.26 32.70 57.43
C PRO A 471 -0.26 34.12 58.02
N LYS A 472 0.19 34.29 59.27
CA LYS A 472 0.42 35.60 59.90
C LYS A 472 1.87 36.06 59.79
N GLY A 473 2.72 35.27 59.14
CA GLY A 473 4.13 35.60 58.90
C GLY A 473 4.28 36.81 58.00
N VAL A 474 5.33 37.59 58.26
CA VAL A 474 5.70 38.79 57.50
C VAL A 474 5.95 38.46 56.02
N GLU A 475 6.51 37.27 55.75
CA GLU A 475 6.77 36.77 54.39
C GLU A 475 5.47 36.56 53.60
N PHE A 476 4.41 36.06 54.24
CA PHE A 476 3.13 35.87 53.59
C PHE A 476 2.42 37.20 53.30
N GLN A 477 2.48 38.15 54.25
CA GLN A 477 1.98 39.51 54.02
C GLN A 477 2.70 40.18 52.85
N ARG A 478 4.03 40.00 52.76
CA ARG A 478 4.84 40.47 51.64
C ARG A 478 4.42 39.82 50.32
N LEU A 479 4.21 38.50 50.31
CA LEU A 479 3.70 37.80 49.12
C LEU A 479 2.37 38.39 48.64
N GLN A 480 1.44 38.69 49.55
CA GLN A 480 0.16 39.32 49.19
C GLN A 480 0.37 40.73 48.59
N GLY A 481 1.28 41.53 49.15
CA GLY A 481 1.65 42.83 48.58
C GLY A 481 2.26 42.71 47.18
N LEU A 482 3.18 41.75 46.97
CA LEU A 482 3.80 41.49 45.68
C LEU A 482 2.79 40.99 44.64
N ARG A 483 1.79 40.19 45.04
CA ARG A 483 0.68 39.79 44.18
C ARG A 483 -0.17 40.98 43.75
N ALA A 484 -0.46 41.90 44.66
CA ALA A 484 -1.19 43.13 44.33
C ALA A 484 -0.40 44.01 43.35
N ASP A 485 0.91 44.20 43.59
CA ASP A 485 1.80 44.92 42.67
C ASP A 485 1.86 44.24 41.29
N ALA A 486 1.98 42.90 41.24
CA ALA A 486 1.98 42.14 39.99
C ALA A 486 0.67 42.29 39.20
N GLN A 487 -0.48 42.25 39.89
CA GLN A 487 -1.79 42.51 39.29
C GLN A 487 -1.89 43.93 38.75
N GLN A 488 -1.34 44.92 39.46
CA GLN A 488 -1.31 46.30 39.00
C GLN A 488 -0.46 46.45 37.73
N ILE A 489 0.71 45.79 37.66
CA ILE A 489 1.57 45.78 36.45
C ILE A 489 0.81 45.18 35.26
N GLN A 490 0.10 44.07 35.46
CA GLN A 490 -0.72 43.45 34.41
C GLN A 490 -1.88 44.34 33.97
N ALA A 491 -2.55 45.01 34.90
CA ALA A 491 -3.63 45.94 34.61
C ALA A 491 -3.13 47.21 33.89
N GLU A 492 -1.94 47.71 34.22
CA GLU A 492 -1.27 48.81 33.50
C GLU A 492 -0.91 48.40 32.08
N ALA A 493 -0.26 47.25 31.90
CA ALA A 493 0.06 46.72 30.58
C ALA A 493 -1.19 46.53 29.71
N THR A 494 -2.28 46.01 30.30
CA THR A 494 -3.56 45.84 29.58
C THR A 494 -4.16 47.18 29.17
N ARG A 495 -4.10 48.21 30.03
CA ARG A 495 -4.53 49.58 29.68
C ARG A 495 -3.70 50.17 28.54
N ASP A 496 -2.42 49.82 28.47
CA ASP A 496 -1.51 50.21 27.40
C ASP A 496 -1.63 49.33 26.13
N GLY A 497 -2.56 48.36 26.11
CA GLY A 497 -2.75 47.42 25.00
C GLY A 497 -1.63 46.39 24.85
N LYS A 498 -0.78 46.21 25.86
CA LYS A 498 0.33 45.25 25.88
C LYS A 498 -0.08 43.98 26.64
N VAL A 499 0.15 42.82 26.02
CA VAL A 499 0.08 41.53 26.72
C VAL A 499 1.48 41.21 27.26
N ILE A 500 1.65 41.23 28.57
CA ILE A 500 2.91 40.89 29.22
C ILE A 500 2.88 39.44 29.72
N THR A 501 4.00 38.75 29.56
CA THR A 501 4.14 37.39 30.11
C THR A 501 4.36 37.45 31.63
N PRO A 502 4.05 36.37 32.35
CA PRO A 502 4.45 36.18 33.75
C PRO A 502 5.91 36.51 34.07
N ARG A 503 6.85 36.13 33.21
CA ARG A 503 8.28 36.48 33.38
C ARG A 503 8.54 37.98 33.26
N GLN A 504 7.91 38.65 32.29
CA GLN A 504 8.02 40.10 32.16
C GLN A 504 7.39 40.83 33.34
N THR A 505 6.30 40.29 33.90
CA THR A 505 5.67 40.81 35.12
C THR A 505 6.65 40.71 36.30
N LEU A 506 7.34 39.58 36.47
CA LEU A 506 8.37 39.41 37.50
C LEU A 506 9.55 40.37 37.31
N LEU A 507 10.07 40.52 36.08
CA LEU A 507 11.19 41.43 35.79
C LEU A 507 10.84 42.89 36.09
N GLU A 508 9.63 43.33 35.70
CA GLU A 508 9.17 44.69 35.99
C GLU A 508 8.94 44.89 37.49
N LEU A 509 8.44 43.87 38.19
CA LEU A 509 8.29 43.91 39.65
C LEU A 509 9.65 43.98 40.35
N GLU A 510 10.63 43.17 39.95
CA GLU A 510 12.00 43.21 40.44
C GLU A 510 12.61 44.59 40.25
N LYS A 511 12.44 45.19 39.07
CA LYS A 511 12.88 46.55 38.77
C LYS A 511 12.20 47.60 39.66
N ARG A 512 10.88 47.50 39.89
CA ARG A 512 10.16 48.40 40.82
C ARG A 512 10.67 48.24 42.26
N LEU A 513 10.93 47.02 42.70
CA LEU A 513 11.50 46.75 44.02
C LEU A 513 12.92 47.30 44.15
N GLU A 514 13.78 47.14 43.13
CA GLU A 514 15.12 47.71 43.09
C GLU A 514 15.09 49.24 43.14
N GLN A 515 14.16 49.88 42.41
CA GLN A 515 13.95 51.32 42.46
C GLN A 515 13.52 51.77 43.87
N ARG A 516 12.56 51.10 44.49
CA ARG A 516 12.13 51.37 45.89
C ARG A 516 13.30 51.21 46.86
N ARG A 517 14.09 50.14 46.70
CA ARG A 517 15.31 49.83 47.49
C ARG A 517 16.45 50.83 47.31
N ASN A 518 16.52 51.48 46.15
CA ASN A 518 17.53 52.47 45.82
C ASN A 518 17.09 53.92 46.07
N SER A 519 15.87 54.12 46.57
CA SER A 519 15.37 55.43 46.99
C SER A 519 16.26 56.03 48.08
N GLU A 520 16.33 57.36 48.14
CA GLU A 520 17.12 58.06 49.16
C GLU A 520 16.69 57.69 50.58
N GLN A 521 15.38 57.49 50.79
CA GLN A 521 14.83 57.05 52.06
C GLN A 521 15.28 55.63 52.43
N ALA A 522 15.28 54.69 51.47
CA ALA A 522 15.76 53.33 51.71
C ALA A 522 17.28 53.32 52.01
N LYS A 523 18.06 54.12 51.29
CA LYS A 523 19.51 54.29 51.54
C LYS A 523 19.76 54.91 52.92
N ALA A 524 19.01 55.95 53.29
CA ALA A 524 19.11 56.57 54.61
C ALA A 524 18.73 55.60 55.75
N ALA A 525 17.71 54.76 55.53
CA ALA A 525 17.31 53.73 56.48
C ALA A 525 18.39 52.65 56.65
N ARG A 526 19.01 52.17 55.55
CA ARG A 526 20.15 51.25 55.60
C ARG A 526 21.35 51.86 56.33
N ASN A 527 21.72 53.08 55.97
CA ASN A 527 22.81 53.79 56.64
C ASN A 527 22.51 53.96 58.13
N SER A 528 21.25 54.22 58.52
CA SER A 528 20.86 54.31 59.93
C SER A 528 21.00 52.97 60.64
N LEU A 529 20.58 51.86 60.01
CA LEU A 529 20.75 50.52 60.57
C LEU A 529 22.24 50.21 60.81
N GLU A 530 23.10 50.43 59.82
CA GLU A 530 24.54 50.14 59.88
C GLU A 530 25.30 51.09 60.82
N THR A 531 25.06 52.39 60.73
CA THR A 531 25.88 53.39 61.45
C THR A 531 25.41 53.65 62.87
N VAL A 532 24.12 53.49 63.16
CA VAL A 532 23.52 53.83 64.47
C VAL A 532 23.15 52.57 65.25
N TRP A 533 22.46 51.63 64.61
CA TRP A 533 21.87 50.50 65.33
C TRP A 533 22.83 49.33 65.51
N GLU A 534 23.60 48.95 64.48
CA GLU A 534 24.59 47.87 64.56
C GLU A 534 25.72 48.16 65.56
N LYS A 535 25.97 49.43 65.89
CA LYS A 535 26.98 49.83 66.89
C LYS A 535 26.49 49.74 68.34
N LYS A 536 25.21 49.41 68.57
CA LYS A 536 24.69 49.31 69.94
C LYS A 536 25.29 48.09 70.65
N PRO A 537 25.75 48.20 71.91
CA PRO A 537 26.45 47.11 72.62
C PRO A 537 25.69 45.79 72.75
N TRP A 538 24.36 45.83 72.61
CA TRP A 538 23.50 44.65 72.72
C TRP A 538 23.12 44.03 71.36
N ILE A 539 23.41 44.71 70.25
CA ILE A 539 23.19 44.27 68.87
C ILE A 539 24.54 43.82 68.33
N ASN A 540 24.85 42.53 68.50
CA ASN A 540 26.10 41.95 68.00
C ASN A 540 25.84 41.27 66.65
N GLY A 541 26.16 41.96 65.55
CA GLY A 541 26.10 41.44 64.19
C GLY A 541 25.22 42.28 63.25
N PRO A 542 25.20 41.93 61.95
CA PRO A 542 24.42 42.65 60.96
C PRO A 542 22.92 42.58 61.26
N ILE A 543 22.23 43.71 61.12
CA ILE A 543 20.78 43.77 61.31
C ILE A 543 20.11 43.40 59.99
N THR A 544 19.60 42.18 59.93
CA THR A 544 18.82 41.67 58.80
C THR A 544 17.49 41.14 59.31
N ARG A 545 16.55 40.89 58.39
CA ARG A 545 15.28 40.22 58.75
C ARG A 545 15.50 38.85 59.38
N GLU A 546 16.55 38.13 59.00
CA GLU A 546 16.90 36.82 59.56
C GLU A 546 17.43 36.93 60.99
N THR A 547 18.14 38.01 61.33
CA THR A 547 18.67 38.21 62.70
C THR A 547 17.65 38.83 63.65
N LEU A 548 16.56 39.42 63.13
CA LEU A 548 15.51 40.10 63.90
C LEU A 548 14.84 39.22 64.98
N PRO A 549 14.49 37.94 64.76
CA PRO A 549 13.95 37.08 65.82
C PRO A 549 14.93 36.87 66.97
N ALA A 550 16.23 36.72 66.67
CA ALA A 550 17.27 36.60 67.68
C ALA A 550 17.43 37.91 68.47
N LEU A 551 17.29 39.07 67.82
CA LEU A 551 17.28 40.37 68.48
C LEU A 551 16.06 40.53 69.40
N LYS A 552 14.86 40.11 68.97
CA LYS A 552 13.65 40.07 69.82
C LYS A 552 13.86 39.24 71.08
N LYS A 553 14.47 38.06 70.94
CA LYS A 553 14.79 37.20 72.07
C LYS A 553 15.82 37.85 73.01
N LYS A 554 16.83 38.54 72.46
CA LYS A 554 17.85 39.28 73.25
C LYS A 554 17.30 40.51 73.96
N ALA A 555 16.27 41.17 73.40
CA ALA A 555 15.62 42.30 74.05
C ALA A 555 14.83 41.87 75.30
N GLY A 556 14.26 40.66 75.30
CA GLY A 556 13.44 40.17 76.40
C GLY A 556 12.28 41.13 76.70
N ASP A 557 12.06 41.41 77.99
CA ASP A 557 11.00 42.30 78.48
C ASP A 557 11.45 43.77 78.66
N ASP A 558 12.66 44.11 78.24
CA ASP A 558 13.19 45.47 78.34
C ASP A 558 12.43 46.40 77.38
N VAL A 559 11.59 47.27 77.95
CA VAL A 559 10.73 48.21 77.21
C VAL A 559 11.52 49.11 76.27
N ASN A 560 12.74 49.50 76.64
CA ASN A 560 13.58 50.34 75.79
C ASN A 560 14.08 49.55 74.59
N LYS A 561 14.60 48.35 74.80
CA LYS A 561 15.04 47.48 73.69
C LYS A 561 13.88 47.06 72.78
N GLN A 562 12.67 46.87 73.32
CA GLN A 562 11.49 46.58 72.51
C GLN A 562 11.09 47.76 71.62
N ARG A 563 11.17 49.01 72.12
CA ARG A 563 10.95 50.22 71.30
C ARG A 563 12.01 50.35 70.20
N GLU A 564 13.26 50.06 70.55
CA GLU A 564 14.37 50.02 69.61
C GLU A 564 14.16 48.98 68.51
N ILE A 565 13.70 47.78 68.84
CA ILE A 565 13.34 46.75 67.86
C ILE A 565 12.24 47.23 66.93
N LYS A 566 11.18 47.85 67.44
CA LYS A 566 10.11 48.39 66.58
C LYS A 566 10.63 49.44 65.61
N GLN A 567 11.61 50.25 66.04
CA GLN A 567 12.24 51.23 65.16
C GLN A 567 13.16 50.57 64.13
N ILE A 568 13.92 49.55 64.53
CA ILE A 568 14.72 48.72 63.63
C ILE A 568 13.83 48.03 62.59
N GLU A 569 12.67 47.50 62.98
CA GLU A 569 11.69 46.90 62.07
C GLU A 569 11.20 47.90 61.02
N ARG A 570 10.84 49.12 61.46
CA ARG A 570 10.44 50.20 60.53
C ARG A 570 11.55 50.58 59.56
N LEU A 571 12.79 50.66 60.05
CA LEU A 571 13.94 50.98 59.21
C LEU A 571 14.27 49.84 58.25
N LEU A 572 14.08 48.58 58.65
CA LEU A 572 14.21 47.42 57.77
C LEU A 572 13.13 47.44 56.68
N ASP A 573 11.88 47.76 57.01
CA ASP A 573 10.82 47.94 56.01
C ASP A 573 11.16 49.04 55.00
N GLN A 574 11.59 50.20 55.49
CA GLN A 574 12.04 51.30 54.63
C GLN A 574 13.24 50.94 53.77
N ALA A 575 14.23 50.24 54.33
CA ALA A 575 15.44 49.79 53.65
C ALA A 575 15.16 48.75 52.54
N GLU A 576 14.12 47.96 52.71
CA GLU A 576 13.66 46.95 51.73
C GLU A 576 12.73 47.54 50.67
N GLY A 577 12.30 48.80 50.84
CA GLY A 577 11.37 49.47 49.95
C GLY A 577 9.89 49.14 50.22
N ASN A 578 9.59 48.56 51.39
CA ASN A 578 8.22 48.36 51.86
C ASN A 578 7.79 49.66 52.57
N GLN A 579 6.96 50.48 51.91
CA GLN A 579 6.37 51.68 52.51
C GLN A 579 4.93 51.42 52.94
#